data_AF-A0A257NMZ2-F1
#
_entry.id   AF-A0A257NMZ2-F1
#
_cell.length_a   1.000
_cell.length_b   1.000
_cell.length_c   1.000
_cell.angle_alpha   90.00
_cell.angle_beta   90.00
_cell.angle_gamma   90.00
#
_symmetry.space_group_name_H-M   'P 1'
#
loop_
_entity.id
_entity.type
_entity.pdbx_description
1 polymer ?
#
loop_
_entity_poly.entity_id
_entity_poly.type
_entity_poly.pdbx_seq_one_letter_code
_entity_poly.pdbx_strand_id
1 'polypeptide(L)'
;MARELGRQLGRDPQELLETLEEAEREQSAARLAENLPTTTMFQLSELKTLYPGVDLITEARRDYPFGRFASHLIGFMGKMSPRDWRVRKAQGYRADARIGKMGLESEFEDELRGRDGGIQMEVDAQGRLKRVLGQIPWQPGSNGRLASGVAEVPEMLALGMTVGMGLDDQACTDVADP
;
A
#
# COMPACT_ATOMS: atom_id res chain seq x y z
N MET A 1 -3.92 -21.41 -16.81
CA MET A 1 -4.04 -20.26 -15.89
C MET A 1 -3.03 -19.16 -16.23
N ALA A 2 -1.71 -19.39 -16.09
CA ALA A 2 -0.69 -18.35 -16.33
C ALA A 2 -0.74 -17.70 -17.74
N ARG A 3 -0.99 -18.46 -18.81
CA ARG A 3 -1.16 -17.90 -20.17
C ARG A 3 -2.35 -16.96 -20.31
N GLU A 4 -3.48 -17.32 -19.71
CA GLU A 4 -4.73 -16.53 -19.79
C GLU A 4 -4.61 -15.26 -18.94
N LEU A 5 -4.06 -15.38 -17.71
CA LEU A 5 -3.74 -14.24 -16.84
C LEU A 5 -2.70 -13.33 -17.48
N GLY A 6 -1.64 -13.88 -18.10
CA GLY A 6 -0.64 -13.09 -18.83
C GLY A 6 -1.27 -12.23 -19.92
N ARG A 7 -2.23 -12.79 -20.67
CA ARG A 7 -2.98 -12.03 -21.69
C ARG A 7 -3.82 -10.89 -21.08
N GLN A 8 -4.49 -11.14 -19.96
CA GLN A 8 -5.32 -10.12 -19.29
C GLN A 8 -4.51 -9.04 -18.59
N LEU A 9 -3.35 -9.40 -18.04
CA LEU A 9 -2.45 -8.52 -17.30
C LEU A 9 -1.40 -7.84 -18.19
N GLY A 10 -1.32 -8.21 -19.47
CA GLY A 10 -0.29 -7.73 -20.40
C GLY A 10 1.12 -8.15 -20.00
N ARG A 11 1.27 -9.29 -19.33
CA ARG A 11 2.55 -9.83 -18.83
C ARG A 11 2.94 -11.11 -19.54
N ASP A 12 4.25 -11.35 -19.60
CA ASP A 12 4.76 -12.59 -20.14
C ASP A 12 4.33 -13.78 -19.25
N PRO A 13 3.73 -14.84 -19.83
CA PRO A 13 3.30 -16.00 -19.05
C PRO A 13 4.42 -16.72 -18.30
N GLN A 14 5.66 -16.64 -18.78
CA GLN A 14 6.82 -17.29 -18.16
C GLN A 14 7.25 -16.54 -16.90
N GLU A 15 7.29 -15.20 -16.94
CA GLU A 15 7.56 -14.38 -15.74
C GLU A 15 6.53 -14.62 -14.63
N LEU A 16 5.25 -14.79 -15.00
CA LEU A 16 4.20 -15.10 -14.03
C LEU A 16 4.36 -16.48 -13.40
N LEU A 17 4.80 -17.47 -14.19
CA LEU A 17 5.07 -18.82 -13.68
C LEU A 17 6.24 -18.81 -12.70
N GLU A 18 7.34 -18.15 -13.03
CA GLU A 18 8.50 -18.02 -12.15
C GLU A 18 8.12 -17.37 -10.82
N THR A 19 7.33 -16.27 -10.87
CA THR A 19 6.85 -15.58 -9.66
C THR A 19 5.96 -16.50 -8.80
N LEU A 20 5.13 -17.34 -9.43
CA LEU A 20 4.26 -18.29 -8.72
C LEU A 20 5.05 -19.45 -8.10
N GLU A 21 6.04 -19.98 -8.81
CA GLU A 21 6.90 -21.06 -8.32
C GLU A 21 7.74 -20.60 -7.12
N GLU A 22 8.28 -19.38 -7.16
CA GLU A 22 8.98 -18.78 -6.02
C GLU A 22 8.05 -18.62 -4.81
N ALA A 23 6.84 -18.12 -5.03
CA ALA A 23 5.86 -17.93 -3.97
C ALA A 23 5.36 -19.25 -3.36
N GLU A 24 5.18 -20.29 -4.18
CA GLU A 24 4.82 -21.64 -3.72
C GLU A 24 5.93 -22.22 -2.83
N ARG A 25 7.19 -22.11 -3.25
CA ARG A 25 8.35 -22.56 -2.47
C ARG A 25 8.45 -21.84 -1.13
N GLU A 26 8.11 -20.57 -1.08
CA GLU A 26 8.10 -19.75 0.13
C GLU A 26 6.78 -19.83 0.91
N GLN A 27 5.80 -20.59 0.42
CA GLN A 27 4.44 -20.68 0.97
C GLN A 27 3.83 -19.30 1.27
N SER A 28 4.04 -18.36 0.34
CA SER A 28 3.64 -16.96 0.49
C SER A 28 2.75 -16.50 -0.67
N ALA A 29 2.07 -15.37 -0.48
CA ALA A 29 1.25 -14.78 -1.53
C ALA A 29 2.12 -14.00 -2.52
N ALA A 30 1.96 -14.26 -3.82
CA ALA A 30 2.66 -13.55 -4.89
C ALA A 30 1.80 -12.40 -5.45
N ARG A 31 2.39 -11.21 -5.55
CA ARG A 31 1.76 -10.08 -6.27
C ARG A 31 1.97 -10.25 -7.78
N LEU A 32 0.92 -10.65 -8.50
CA LEU A 32 0.98 -10.90 -9.95
C LEU A 32 0.97 -9.62 -10.80
N ALA A 33 0.23 -8.61 -10.37
CA ALA A 33 0.12 -7.32 -11.05
C ALA A 33 -0.17 -6.19 -10.07
N GLU A 34 0.18 -4.96 -10.47
CA GLU A 34 -0.05 -3.73 -9.71
C GLU A 34 -0.58 -2.64 -10.65
N ASN A 35 -1.30 -1.64 -10.11
CA ASN A 35 -1.88 -0.52 -10.87
C ASN A 35 -2.80 -0.97 -12.01
N LEU A 36 -3.72 -1.89 -11.71
CA LEU A 36 -4.68 -2.37 -12.68
C LEU A 36 -5.64 -1.25 -13.12
N PRO A 37 -5.88 -1.07 -14.43
CA PRO A 37 -6.97 -0.23 -14.91
C PRO A 37 -8.30 -0.69 -14.32
N THR A 38 -9.20 0.24 -14.06
CA THR A 38 -10.52 -0.06 -13.48
C THR A 38 -11.29 -1.09 -14.32
N THR A 39 -11.16 -1.02 -15.65
CA THR A 39 -11.74 -1.99 -16.58
C THR A 39 -11.22 -3.42 -16.36
N THR A 40 -9.90 -3.58 -16.24
CA THR A 40 -9.25 -4.87 -15.97
C THR A 40 -9.61 -5.39 -14.59
N MET A 41 -9.71 -4.51 -13.59
CA MET A 41 -10.17 -4.88 -12.24
C MET A 41 -11.58 -5.48 -12.28
N PHE A 42 -12.53 -4.83 -12.97
CA PHE A 42 -13.89 -5.35 -13.10
C PHE A 42 -13.94 -6.68 -13.85
N GLN A 43 -13.21 -6.81 -14.97
CA GLN A 43 -13.13 -8.07 -15.71
C GLN A 43 -12.60 -9.22 -14.85
N LEU A 44 -11.52 -8.98 -14.09
CA LEU A 44 -10.98 -10.00 -13.18
C LEU A 44 -11.95 -10.34 -12.04
N SER A 45 -12.72 -9.36 -11.56
CA SER A 45 -13.73 -9.60 -10.51
C SER A 45 -14.87 -10.52 -10.98
N GLU A 46 -15.28 -10.42 -12.25
CA GLU A 46 -16.30 -11.31 -12.84
C GLU A 46 -15.76 -12.71 -13.07
N LEU A 47 -14.48 -12.84 -13.42
CA LEU A 47 -13.82 -14.11 -13.69
C LEU A 47 -13.25 -14.77 -12.42
N LYS A 48 -13.59 -14.27 -11.23
CA LYS A 48 -13.06 -14.78 -9.95
C LYS A 48 -13.32 -16.29 -9.77
N THR A 49 -14.45 -16.80 -10.28
CA THR A 49 -14.77 -18.24 -10.26
C THR A 49 -13.84 -19.08 -11.14
N LEU A 50 -13.31 -18.50 -12.22
CA LEU A 50 -12.40 -19.20 -13.15
C LEU A 50 -10.95 -19.21 -12.66
N TYR A 51 -10.59 -18.28 -11.76
CA TYR A 51 -9.25 -18.15 -11.21
C TYR A 51 -9.23 -18.38 -9.69
N PRO A 52 -9.50 -19.61 -9.21
CA PRO A 52 -9.42 -19.91 -7.80
C PRO A 52 -8.00 -19.67 -7.27
N GLY A 53 -7.88 -18.92 -6.17
CA GLY A 53 -6.60 -18.54 -5.57
C GLY A 53 -6.03 -17.20 -6.05
N VAL A 54 -6.71 -16.50 -6.98
CA VAL A 54 -6.35 -15.14 -7.38
C VAL A 54 -7.33 -14.16 -6.75
N ASP A 55 -6.80 -13.20 -5.98
CA ASP A 55 -7.58 -12.15 -5.33
C ASP A 55 -7.10 -10.76 -5.72
N LEU A 56 -8.05 -9.83 -5.76
CA LEU A 56 -7.81 -8.40 -5.99
C LEU A 56 -7.70 -7.71 -4.63
N ILE A 57 -6.55 -7.08 -4.37
CA ILE A 57 -6.30 -6.33 -3.14
C ILE A 57 -6.16 -4.86 -3.49
N THR A 58 -6.86 -4.01 -2.73
CA THR A 58 -6.74 -2.55 -2.87
C THR A 58 -5.72 -2.04 -1.85
N GLU A 59 -4.69 -1.35 -2.32
CA GLU A 59 -3.60 -0.81 -1.50
C GLU A 59 -3.49 0.70 -1.70
N ALA A 60 -3.16 1.42 -0.63
CA ALA A 60 -2.89 2.85 -0.72
C ALA A 60 -1.55 3.10 -1.41
N ARG A 61 -1.53 3.98 -2.42
CA ARG A 61 -0.32 4.38 -3.14
C ARG A 61 0.06 5.82 -2.77
N ARG A 62 1.36 6.06 -2.58
CA ARG A 62 1.90 7.42 -2.37
C ARG A 62 1.81 8.22 -3.68
N ASP A 63 1.30 9.44 -3.56
CA ASP A 63 1.29 10.44 -4.62
C ASP A 63 2.21 11.60 -4.25
N TYR A 64 3.02 12.06 -5.20
CA TYR A 64 4.04 13.10 -5.00
C TYR A 64 3.74 14.28 -5.95
N PRO A 65 2.77 15.16 -5.62
CA PRO A 65 2.25 16.17 -6.55
C PRO A 65 3.32 17.16 -7.03
N PHE A 66 4.30 17.47 -6.17
CA PHE A 66 5.38 18.42 -6.49
C PHE A 66 6.62 17.77 -7.11
N GLY A 67 6.61 16.45 -7.30
CA GLY A 67 7.62 15.63 -7.97
C GLY A 67 9.02 16.26 -8.00
N ARG A 68 9.39 16.84 -9.15
CA ARG A 68 10.73 17.38 -9.45
C ARG A 68 11.23 18.48 -8.51
N PHE A 69 10.35 19.27 -7.91
CA PHE A 69 10.76 20.40 -7.06
C PHE A 69 11.28 19.95 -5.69
N ALA A 70 10.81 18.80 -5.20
CA ALA A 70 11.13 18.32 -3.86
C ALA A 70 11.55 16.85 -3.84
N SER A 71 11.75 16.18 -4.98
CA SER A 71 12.04 14.75 -5.06
C SER A 71 13.29 14.32 -4.30
N HIS A 72 14.32 15.17 -4.24
CA HIS A 72 15.55 14.86 -3.50
C HIS A 72 15.38 15.05 -1.99
N LEU A 73 14.47 15.94 -1.57
CA LEU A 73 14.18 16.21 -0.16
C LEU A 73 13.17 15.22 0.39
N ILE A 74 12.00 15.11 -0.24
CA ILE A 74 10.93 14.19 0.15
C ILE A 74 11.37 12.74 -0.10
N GLY A 75 11.99 12.50 -1.26
CA GLY A 75 12.35 11.15 -1.68
C GLY A 75 11.22 10.40 -2.34
N PHE A 76 11.29 9.07 -2.30
CA PHE A 76 10.30 8.19 -2.92
C PHE A 76 10.29 6.80 -2.28
N MET A 77 9.15 6.12 -2.40
CA MET A 77 9.02 4.70 -2.08
C MET A 77 9.40 3.77 -3.23
N GLY A 78 10.23 2.77 -2.95
CA GLY A 78 10.65 1.73 -3.89
C GLY A 78 10.33 0.32 -3.39
N LYS A 79 10.43 -0.67 -4.29
CA LYS A 79 10.29 -2.08 -3.94
C LYS A 79 11.38 -2.50 -2.95
N MET A 80 11.03 -3.37 -2.01
CA MET A 80 12.00 -4.00 -1.11
C MET A 80 13.08 -4.73 -1.93
N SER A 81 14.35 -4.52 -1.59
CA SER A 81 15.46 -5.26 -2.20
C SER A 81 15.81 -6.47 -1.34
N PRO A 82 16.41 -7.54 -1.89
CA PRO A 82 16.86 -8.69 -1.10
C PRO A 82 17.89 -8.32 -0.01
N ARG A 83 18.61 -7.21 -0.17
CA ARG A 83 19.53 -6.69 0.86
C ARG A 83 18.76 -6.03 1.99
N ASP A 84 17.80 -5.16 1.66
CA ASP A 84 17.00 -4.44 2.65
C ASP A 84 16.09 -5.40 3.42
N TRP A 85 15.53 -6.40 2.74
CA TRP A 85 14.69 -7.41 3.35
C TRP A 85 15.43 -8.20 4.43
N ARG A 86 16.69 -8.59 4.19
CA ARG A 86 17.48 -9.33 5.18
C ARG A 86 17.63 -8.57 6.51
N VAL A 87 17.65 -7.25 6.45
CA VAL A 87 17.75 -6.38 7.64
C VAL A 87 16.36 -6.16 8.26
N ARG A 88 15.34 -5.89 7.42
CA ARG A 88 14.01 -5.47 7.85
C ARG A 88 13.03 -6.63 8.11
N LYS A 89 13.37 -7.87 7.75
CA LYS A 89 12.53 -9.07 8.01
C LYS A 89 12.20 -9.20 9.49
N ALA A 90 13.17 -8.92 10.37
CA ALA A 90 12.98 -8.99 11.83
C ALA A 90 11.97 -7.94 12.36
N GLN A 91 11.73 -6.87 11.59
CA GLN A 91 10.79 -5.80 11.92
C GLN A 91 9.37 -6.08 11.36
N GLY A 92 9.16 -7.25 10.74
CA GLY A 92 7.86 -7.69 10.24
C GLY A 92 7.57 -7.30 8.79
N TYR A 93 8.55 -6.79 8.03
CA TYR A 93 8.34 -6.46 6.62
C TYR A 93 8.20 -7.71 5.74
N ARG A 94 7.24 -7.64 4.82
CA ARG A 94 7.11 -8.62 3.74
C ARG A 94 8.20 -8.42 2.68
N ALA A 95 8.56 -9.49 1.98
CA ALA A 95 9.54 -9.44 0.89
C ALA A 95 9.05 -8.59 -0.30
N ASP A 96 7.74 -8.53 -0.50
CA ASP A 96 7.07 -7.76 -1.56
C ASP A 96 6.61 -6.35 -1.10
N ALA A 97 7.03 -5.90 0.08
CA ALA A 97 6.69 -4.57 0.61
C ALA A 97 7.36 -3.44 -0.20
N ARG A 98 6.80 -2.23 -0.08
CA ARG A 98 7.46 -1.00 -0.54
C ARG A 98 7.97 -0.23 0.67
N ILE A 99 9.17 0.33 0.55
CA ILE A 99 9.83 1.13 1.59
C ILE A 99 10.35 2.44 1.02
N GLY A 100 10.45 3.47 1.85
CA GLY A 100 11.18 4.70 1.56
C GLY A 100 12.64 4.40 1.20
N LYS A 101 13.06 4.86 0.03
CA LYS A 101 14.42 4.62 -0.50
C LYS A 101 15.35 5.81 -0.36
N MET A 102 14.81 7.01 -0.19
CA MET A 102 15.56 8.26 -0.18
C MET A 102 14.80 9.32 0.59
N GLY A 103 15.50 10.38 1.00
CA GLY A 103 14.91 11.58 1.56
C GLY A 103 14.16 11.30 2.85
N LEU A 104 13.14 12.12 3.10
CA LEU A 104 12.30 12.00 4.28
C LEU A 104 11.55 10.67 4.34
N GLU A 105 11.21 10.07 3.19
CA GLU A 105 10.58 8.74 3.14
C GLU A 105 11.48 7.66 3.75
N SER A 106 12.80 7.67 3.51
CA SER A 106 13.69 6.67 4.12
C SER A 106 14.01 6.96 5.59
N GLU A 107 14.16 8.24 5.93
CA GLU A 107 14.52 8.66 7.30
C GLU A 107 13.38 8.43 8.29
N PHE A 108 12.13 8.69 7.87
CA PHE A 108 10.93 8.51 8.71
C PHE A 108 10.15 7.24 8.38
N GLU A 109 10.79 6.24 7.77
CA GLU A 109 10.12 5.00 7.36
C GLU A 109 9.43 4.31 8.55
N ASP A 110 10.02 4.34 9.74
CA ASP A 110 9.46 3.68 10.92
C ASP A 110 8.19 4.36 11.44
N GLU A 111 8.08 5.67 11.29
CA GLU A 111 6.90 6.48 11.62
C GLU A 111 5.85 6.47 10.50
N LEU A 112 6.29 6.49 9.23
CA LEU A 112 5.42 6.62 8.05
C LEU A 112 4.84 5.28 7.58
N ARG A 113 5.50 4.15 7.86
CA ARG A 113 5.03 2.82 7.42
C ARG A 113 3.67 2.44 8.03
N GLY A 114 3.38 2.93 9.23
CA GLY A 114 2.20 2.52 9.98
C GLY A 114 2.22 1.06 10.41
N ARG A 115 1.04 0.46 10.56
CA ARG A 115 0.92 -0.97 10.79
C ARG A 115 0.10 -1.59 9.68
N ASP A 116 0.72 -2.54 9.00
CA ASP A 116 0.04 -3.35 8.01
C ASP A 116 -1.20 -4.00 8.64
N GLY A 117 -2.32 -3.84 7.95
CA GLY A 117 -3.51 -4.61 8.24
C GLY A 117 -3.33 -6.06 7.80
N GLY A 118 -4.39 -6.83 7.91
CA GLY A 118 -4.38 -8.21 7.48
C GLY A 118 -5.77 -8.66 7.10
N ILE A 119 -5.88 -9.60 6.17
CA ILE A 119 -7.13 -10.28 5.89
C ILE A 119 -6.98 -11.70 6.40
N GLN A 120 -7.83 -12.09 7.35
CA GLN A 120 -7.87 -13.46 7.82
C GLN A 120 -8.74 -14.28 6.88
N MET A 121 -8.16 -15.36 6.39
CA MET A 121 -8.68 -16.13 5.27
C MET A 121 -8.76 -17.61 5.67
N GLU A 122 -9.94 -18.22 5.52
CA GLU A 122 -10.13 -19.67 5.61
C GLU A 122 -9.71 -20.27 4.28
N VAL A 123 -8.62 -21.03 4.27
CA VAL A 123 -8.15 -21.77 3.08
C VAL A 123 -8.48 -23.25 3.19
N ASP A 124 -8.77 -23.90 2.07
CA ASP A 124 -8.92 -25.37 2.01
C ASP A 124 -7.56 -26.09 2.03
N ALA A 125 -7.57 -27.42 2.04
CA ALA A 125 -6.35 -28.24 2.05
C ALA A 125 -5.49 -28.08 0.79
N GLN A 126 -6.03 -27.46 -0.25
CA GLN A 126 -5.38 -27.15 -1.52
C GLN A 126 -4.95 -25.67 -1.59
N GLY A 127 -5.04 -24.93 -0.48
CA GLY A 127 -4.64 -23.52 -0.38
C GLY A 127 -5.64 -22.54 -1.01
N ARG A 128 -6.84 -22.99 -1.40
CA ARG A 128 -7.85 -22.13 -2.02
C ARG A 128 -8.61 -21.36 -0.96
N LEU A 129 -8.78 -20.07 -1.19
CA LEU A 129 -9.59 -19.23 -0.32
C LEU A 129 -11.06 -19.65 -0.34
N LYS A 130 -11.56 -20.17 0.77
CA LYS A 130 -12.96 -20.56 0.95
C LYS A 130 -13.81 -19.39 1.45
N ARG A 131 -13.27 -18.58 2.37
CA ARG A 131 -13.97 -17.41 2.92
C ARG A 131 -13.00 -16.45 3.64
N VAL A 132 -13.28 -15.15 3.57
CA VAL A 132 -12.65 -14.15 4.44
C VAL A 132 -13.34 -14.19 5.80
N LEU A 133 -12.61 -14.57 6.85
CA LEU A 133 -13.11 -14.67 8.22
C LEU A 133 -13.15 -13.31 8.93
N GLY A 134 -12.29 -12.39 8.53
CA GLY A 134 -12.22 -11.05 9.10
C GLY A 134 -11.12 -10.22 8.46
N GLN A 135 -11.18 -8.91 8.67
CA GLN A 135 -10.16 -7.97 8.24
C GLN A 135 -9.65 -7.21 9.47
N ILE A 136 -8.34 -7.24 9.67
CA ILE A 136 -7.64 -6.34 10.57
C ILE A 136 -7.40 -5.06 9.76
N PRO A 137 -8.03 -3.93 10.12
CA PRO A 137 -7.81 -2.69 9.42
C PRO A 137 -6.34 -2.30 9.52
N TRP A 138 -5.78 -1.81 8.42
CA TRP A 138 -4.45 -1.22 8.43
C TRP A 138 -4.51 0.07 9.25
N GLN A 139 -3.46 0.32 10.03
CA GLN A 139 -3.32 1.58 10.77
C GLN A 139 -2.36 2.46 9.97
N PRO A 140 -2.81 3.62 9.45
CA PRO A 140 -1.91 4.55 8.80
C PRO A 140 -0.76 4.92 9.74
N GLY A 141 0.44 5.09 9.16
CA GLY A 141 1.55 5.72 9.86
C GLY A 141 1.21 7.16 10.21
N SER A 142 2.09 7.80 10.99
CA SER A 142 1.93 9.20 11.29
C SER A 142 1.77 9.98 9.97
N ASN A 143 0.78 10.87 9.92
CA ASN A 143 0.60 11.77 8.79
C ASN A 143 1.84 12.65 8.78
N GLY A 144 2.86 12.29 8.00
CA GLY A 144 4.15 12.97 7.92
C GLY A 144 3.98 14.43 7.52
N ARG A 145 3.60 15.29 8.46
CA ARG A 145 3.49 16.74 8.32
C ARG A 145 4.90 17.30 8.33
N LEU A 146 5.58 17.06 7.22
CA LEU A 146 6.87 17.66 6.90
C LEU A 146 6.54 19.04 6.33
N ALA A 147 6.31 20.02 7.21
CA ALA A 147 6.17 21.45 6.92
C ALA A 147 5.73 21.79 5.48
N SER A 148 4.53 21.37 5.10
CA SER A 148 3.73 22.00 4.05
C SER A 148 2.25 21.78 4.36
N GLY A 149 1.90 21.95 5.63
CA GLY A 149 0.58 22.47 5.97
C GLY A 149 0.51 23.90 5.47
N VAL A 150 0.39 24.10 4.15
CA VAL A 150 -0.15 25.38 3.68
C VAL A 150 -1.64 25.23 3.86
N ALA A 151 -2.11 25.50 5.08
CA ALA A 151 -3.46 25.98 5.21
C ALA A 151 -3.54 27.22 4.31
N GLU A 152 -4.56 27.32 3.47
CA GLU A 152 -4.87 28.50 2.66
C GLU A 152 -5.35 29.67 3.56
N VAL A 153 -4.60 29.94 4.63
CA VAL A 153 -4.86 30.98 5.62
C VAL A 153 -5.11 32.33 4.95
N PRO A 154 -4.38 32.73 3.88
CA PRO A 154 -4.70 33.97 3.17
C PRO A 154 -6.11 34.00 2.57
N GLU A 155 -6.57 32.92 1.93
CA GLU A 155 -7.91 32.84 1.32
C GLU A 155 -9.01 32.68 2.36
N MET A 156 -8.74 31.97 3.45
CA MET A 156 -9.66 31.82 4.57
C MET A 156 -9.91 33.15 5.30
N LEU A 157 -8.86 33.94 5.54
CA LEU A 157 -8.98 35.29 6.10
C LEU A 157 -9.70 36.24 5.13
N ALA A 158 -9.45 36.12 3.82
CA ALA A 158 -10.14 36.93 2.81
C ALA A 158 -11.65 36.65 2.75
N LEU A 159 -12.07 35.43 3.08
CA LEU A 159 -13.48 35.02 3.23
C LEU A 159 -14.07 35.35 4.61
N GLY A 160 -13.32 36.04 5.47
CA GLY A 160 -13.76 36.44 6.81
C GLY A 160 -13.78 35.32 7.84
N MET A 161 -13.17 34.17 7.54
CA MET A 161 -13.06 33.06 8.48
C MET A 161 -12.01 33.38 9.55
N THR A 162 -12.34 33.15 10.82
CA THR A 162 -11.39 33.35 11.92
C THR A 162 -10.52 32.10 12.05
N VAL A 163 -9.21 32.23 11.82
CA VAL A 163 -8.26 31.12 11.92
C VAL A 163 -7.53 31.20 13.26
N GLY A 164 -7.78 30.23 14.14
CA GLY A 164 -7.04 30.05 15.40
C GLY A 164 -5.88 29.07 15.23
N MET A 165 -4.72 29.38 15.82
CA MET A 165 -3.57 28.48 15.86
C MET A 165 -3.60 27.68 17.18
N GLY A 166 -3.82 26.37 17.09
CA GLY A 166 -3.73 25.46 18.25
C GLY A 166 -2.27 25.25 18.65
N LEU A 167 -1.96 25.46 19.93
CA LEU A 167 -0.66 25.18 20.55
C LEU A 167 -0.77 23.85 21.31
N ASP A 168 -0.90 22.74 20.59
CA ASP A 168 -1.04 21.43 21.23
C ASP A 168 -0.59 20.26 20.35
N ASP A 169 0.42 19.55 20.85
CA ASP A 169 1.03 18.32 20.33
C ASP A 169 0.15 17.07 20.55
N GLN A 170 -1.17 17.18 20.46
CA GLN A 170 -2.07 16.03 20.68
C GLN A 170 -2.84 15.69 19.41
N ALA A 171 -2.62 14.45 18.96
CA ALA A 171 -3.33 13.83 17.85
C ALA A 171 -4.85 13.94 18.03
N CYS A 172 -5.55 14.23 16.93
CA CYS A 172 -7.00 14.16 16.80
C CYS A 172 -7.59 12.99 17.58
N THR A 173 -8.30 13.29 18.66
CA THR A 173 -9.41 12.48 19.12
C THR A 173 -10.62 13.40 19.09
N ASP A 174 -11.42 13.24 18.05
CA ASP A 174 -12.78 13.78 18.03
C ASP A 174 -13.56 13.08 19.14
N VAL A 175 -13.88 13.80 20.21
CA VAL A 175 -15.08 13.51 21.00
C VAL A 175 -16.07 14.61 20.65
N ALA A 176 -17.01 14.25 19.79
CA ALA A 176 -18.21 15.03 19.57
C ALA A 176 -19.16 14.90 20.76
N ASP A 177 -19.70 16.06 21.14
CA ASP A 177 -20.94 16.38 21.87
C ASP A 177 -21.01 16.25 23.40
N PRO A 178 -21.86 17.09 24.04
CA PRO A 178 -22.77 18.12 23.50
C PRO A 178 -22.41 19.59 23.81
#